data_AF-A0A539DPM2-F1
#
_entry.id   AF-A0A539DPM2-F1
#
_cell.length_a   1.000
_cell.length_b   1.000
_cell.length_c   1.000
_cell.angle_alpha   90.00
_cell.angle_beta   90.00
_cell.angle_gamma   90.00
#
_symmetry.space_group_name_H-M   'P 1'
#
loop_
_entity.id
_entity.type
_entity.pdbx_description
1 polymer ?
#
loop_
_entity_poly.entity_id
_entity_poly.type
_entity_poly.pdbx_seq_one_letter_code
_entity_poly.pdbx_strand_id
1 'polypeptide(L)' 'MSSADLPTPITFDDLGLLEPVLRAVKEVGYESPSPIQAASIPLLLAGEDIVGQAQTGTGKTAAFALRDG' A
#
# COMPACT_ATOMS: atom_id res chain seq x y z
N MET A 1 12.67 38.00 -0.71
CA MET A 1 12.88 37.02 -1.78
C MET A 1 12.21 35.74 -1.34
N SER A 2 11.10 35.38 -1.96
CA SER A 2 10.25 34.24 -1.58
C SER A 2 10.95 32.95 -2.01
N SER A 3 11.48 32.18 -1.07
CA SER A 3 11.89 30.80 -1.36
C SER A 3 10.65 30.04 -1.81
N ALA A 4 10.72 29.46 -3.01
CA ALA A 4 9.62 28.74 -3.63
C ALA A 4 9.23 27.53 -2.77
N ASP A 5 7.97 27.49 -2.35
CA ASP A 5 7.32 26.30 -1.83
C ASP A 5 7.05 25.36 -3.02
N LEU A 6 8.08 24.65 -3.46
CA LEU A 6 7.91 23.60 -4.46
C LEU A 6 7.39 22.36 -3.72
N PRO A 7 6.29 21.73 -4.19
CA PRO A 7 5.81 20.51 -3.58
C PRO A 7 6.92 19.45 -3.65
N THR A 8 7.30 18.92 -2.49
CA THR A 8 8.27 17.82 -2.40
C THR A 8 7.74 16.64 -3.21
N PRO A 9 8.53 16.09 -4.16
CA PRO A 9 8.10 14.94 -4.93
C PRO A 9 7.87 13.73 -4.00
N ILE A 10 6.75 13.03 -4.20
CA ILE A 10 6.40 11.83 -3.45
C ILE A 10 7.46 10.75 -3.69
N THR A 11 7.99 10.17 -2.62
CA THR A 11 8.98 9.09 -2.65
C THR A 11 8.33 7.75 -2.33
N PHE A 12 9.04 6.64 -2.57
CA PHE A 12 8.56 5.32 -2.16
C PHE A 12 8.44 5.17 -0.64
N ASP A 13 9.30 5.86 0.12
CA ASP A 13 9.27 5.87 1.58
C ASP A 13 7.96 6.52 2.11
N ASP A 14 7.33 7.42 1.34
CA ASP A 14 6.04 8.04 1.67
C ASP A 14 4.82 7.13 1.41
N LEU A 15 5.00 6.00 0.72
CA LEU A 15 3.89 5.12 0.29
C LEU A 15 3.53 4.03 1.29
N GLY A 16 4.17 3.99 2.47
CA GLY A 16 3.89 2.99 3.50
C GLY A 16 4.36 1.58 3.16
N LEU A 17 5.33 1.45 2.25
CA LEU A 17 5.92 0.17 1.87
C LEU A 17 6.78 -0.41 3.00
N LEU A 18 6.81 -1.74 3.11
CA LEU A 18 7.70 -2.44 4.04
C LEU A 18 9.17 -2.26 3.62
N GLU A 19 10.07 -2.21 4.61
CA GLU A 19 11.53 -2.11 4.42
C GLU A 19 12.14 -3.05 3.37
N PRO A 20 11.76 -4.35 3.30
CA PRO A 20 12.28 -5.24 2.26
C PRO A 20 11.89 -4.80 0.84
N VAL A 21 10.70 -4.21 0.67
CA VAL A 21 10.22 -3.72 -0.62
C VAL A 21 10.95 -2.43 -0.99
N LEU A 22 11.11 -1.51 -0.03
CA LEU A 22 11.89 -0.28 -0.24
C LEU A 22 13.33 -0.58 -0.66
N ARG A 23 13.97 -1.58 -0.03
CA ARG A 23 15.31 -2.03 -0.42
C ARG A 23 15.33 -2.58 -1.85
N ALA A 24 14.39 -3.45 -2.20
CA ALA A 24 14.34 -4.03 -3.55
C ALA A 24 14.14 -2.95 -4.63
N VAL A 25 13.28 -1.96 -4.36
CA VAL A 25 13.06 -0.82 -5.27
C VAL A 25 14.34 -0.01 -5.47
N LYS A 26 15.08 0.26 -4.39
CA LYS A 26 16.38 0.95 -4.43
C LYS A 26 17.45 0.13 -5.16
N GLU A 27 17.53 -1.17 -4.92
CA GLU A 27 18.48 -2.09 -5.58
C GLU A 27 18.26 -2.19 -7.09
N VAL A 28 17.00 -2.12 -7.55
CA VAL A 28 16.66 -2.12 -8.97
C VAL A 28 16.93 -0.74 -9.63
N GLY A 29 17.20 0.30 -8.83
CA GLY A 29 17.49 1.65 -9.32
C GLY A 29 16.25 2.49 -9.59
N TYR A 30 15.12 2.18 -8.95
CA TYR A 30 13.94 3.05 -8.98
C TYR A 30 14.09 4.20 -7.99
N GLU A 31 14.07 5.43 -8.50
CA GLU A 31 14.29 6.63 -7.68
C GLU A 31 12.98 7.25 -7.15
N SER A 32 11.92 7.24 -7.96
CA SER A 32 10.63 7.82 -7.59
C SER A 32 9.47 6.99 -8.16
N PRO A 33 8.34 6.87 -7.44
CA PRO A 33 7.15 6.25 -7.97
C PRO A 33 6.61 7.06 -9.15
N SER A 34 6.12 6.36 -10.17
CA SER A 34 5.29 7.00 -11.20
C SER A 34 3.99 7.55 -10.59
N PRO A 35 3.33 8.53 -11.22
CA PRO A 35 2.07 9.10 -10.69
C PRO A 35 0.99 8.05 -10.41
N ILE A 36 0.90 7.01 -11.24
CA ILE A 36 -0.05 5.92 -11.04
C ILE A 36 0.32 5.01 -9.86
N GLN A 37 1.62 4.77 -9.64
CA GLN A 37 2.10 3.98 -8.49
C GLN A 37 1.86 4.73 -7.18
N ALA A 38 2.16 6.03 -7.13
CA ALA A 38 1.90 6.85 -5.95
C ALA A 38 0.42 6.88 -5.57
N ALA A 39 -0.49 6.86 -6.55
CA ALA A 39 -1.92 6.78 -6.31
C ALA A 39 -2.43 5.37 -5.95
N SER A 40 -1.82 4.31 -6.51
CA SER A 40 -2.35 2.94 -6.41
C SER A 40 -1.77 2.15 -5.24
N ILE A 41 -0.48 2.32 -4.92
CA ILE A 41 0.19 1.54 -3.88
C ILE A 41 -0.51 1.68 -2.52
N PRO A 42 -0.85 2.89 -2.03
CA PRO A 42 -1.55 3.02 -0.75
C PRO A 42 -2.92 2.33 -0.73
N LEU A 43 -3.65 2.34 -1.85
CA LEU A 43 -4.96 1.68 -1.97
C LEU A 43 -4.84 0.15 -1.92
N LEU A 44 -3.79 -0.39 -2.55
CA LEU A 44 -3.50 -1.83 -2.53
C LEU A 44 -3.12 -2.29 -1.12
N LEU A 45 -2.23 -1.55 -0.45
CA LEU A 45 -1.82 -1.85 0.93
C LEU A 45 -3.02 -1.81 1.88
N ALA A 46 -3.87 -0.79 1.79
CA ALA A 46 -5.08 -0.72 2.60
C ALA A 46 -6.04 -1.90 2.33
N GLY A 47 -6.14 -2.36 1.08
CA GLY A 47 -6.91 -3.55 0.71
C GLY A 47 -6.34 -4.84 1.30
N GLU A 48 -5.01 -5.02 1.24
CA GLU A 48 -4.33 -6.17 1.84
C GLU A 48 -4.44 -6.15 3.37
N ASP A 49 -4.32 -4.99 4.00
CA ASP A 49 -4.52 -4.82 5.43
C ASP A 49 -5.94 -5.20 5.86
N ILE A 50 -6.96 -4.78 5.11
CA ILE A 50 -8.35 -5.17 5.39
C ILE A 50 -8.55 -6.68 5.25
N VAL A 51 -7.92 -7.32 4.26
CA VAL A 51 -7.99 -8.79 4.10
C VAL A 51 -7.24 -9.51 5.23
N GLY A 52 -6.04 -9.04 5.60
CA GLY A 52 -5.19 -9.60 6.65
C GLY A 52 -5.71 -9.38 8.08
N GLN A 53 -6.26 -8.20 8.36
CA GLN A 53 -6.94 -7.90 9.63
C GLN A 53 -8.20 -8.75 9.79
N ALA A 54 -8.95 -8.96 8.70
CA ALA A 54 -10.12 -9.83 8.76
C ALA A 54 -9.75 -11.32 8.93
N GLN A 55 -8.48 -11.70 8.76
CA GLN A 55 -7.95 -13.04 9.00
C GLN A 55 -7.45 -13.24 10.44
N THR A 56 -7.22 -12.17 11.21
CA THR A 56 -6.81 -12.22 12.62
C THR A 56 -7.91 -11.72 13.55
N GLY A 57 -8.99 -12.51 13.62
CA GLY A 57 -9.95 -12.51 14.71
C GLY A 57 -11.16 -11.58 14.55
N THR A 58 -12.21 -12.05 13.86
CA THR A 58 -13.64 -12.05 14.30
C THR A 58 -14.61 -12.56 13.20
N GLY A 59 -14.32 -13.72 12.57
CA GLY A 59 -15.42 -14.54 12.03
C GLY A 59 -15.74 -14.46 10.53
N LYS A 60 -14.81 -14.88 9.65
CA LYS A 60 -15.18 -15.36 8.30
C LYS A 60 -15.57 -16.84 8.25
N THR A 61 -15.64 -17.55 9.38
CA THR A 61 -16.25 -18.89 9.47
C THR A 61 -17.79 -18.87 9.50
N ALA A 62 -18.43 -17.73 9.23
CA ALA A 62 -19.90 -17.64 9.15
C ALA A 62 -20.43 -17.28 7.75
N ALA A 63 -19.59 -17.09 6.74
CA ALA A 63 -20.02 -16.67 5.40
C ALA A 63 -20.14 -17.81 4.37
N PHE A 64 -20.41 -19.04 4.81
CA PHE A 64 -20.67 -20.18 3.90
C PHE A 64 -21.79 -21.12 4.38
N ALA A 65 -22.81 -20.60 5.05
CA ALA A 65 -24.01 -21.36 5.44
C ALA A 65 -25.25 -21.03 4.58
N LEU A 66 -25.07 -20.71 3.30
CA LEU A 66 -26.16 -20.63 2.34
C LEU A 66 -25.77 -21.36 1.05
N ARG A 67 -25.83 -22.69 1.12
CA ARG A 67 -26.31 -23.46 -0.02
C ARG A 67 -27.24 -24.53 0.55
N ASP A 68 -28.52 -24.22 0.47
CA ASP A 68 -29.65 -25.08 0.82
C ASP A 68 -29.53 -26.48 0.20
N GLY A 69 -30.22 -27.41 0.84
CA GLY A 69 -30.35 -28.83 0.47
C GLY A 69 -31.11 -29.10 -0.82
#